data_AF-A0A844EAZ1-F1
#
_entry.id   AF-A0A844EAZ1-F1
#
_cell.length_a   1.000
_cell.length_b   1.000
_cell.length_c   1.000
_cell.angle_alpha   90.00
_cell.angle_beta   90.00
_cell.angle_gamma   90.00
#
_symmetry.space_group_name_H-M   'P 1'
#
loop_
_entity.id
_entity.type
_entity.pdbx_description
1 polymer ?
#
loop_
_entity_poly.entity_id
_entity_poly.type
_entity_poly.pdbx_seq_one_letter_code
_entity_poly.pdbx_strand_id
1 'polypeptide(L)'
;FKSILTSEQHLTRAIDTLVENCVSGIKVNVDDCRSEVEHSSISATVLSPLLGYEKTTSLIKEAVSTKKSVKEIVKAKHLLPDALVDSLFSPEVLTNVSRIKDERSVAGSNLN
;
A
#
# COMPACT_ATOMS: atom_id res chain seq x y z
N PHE A 1 45.74 -9.92 -6.78
CA PHE A 1 44.99 -11.05 -7.38
C PHE A 1 44.47 -12.08 -6.38
N LYS A 2 45.22 -12.49 -5.35
CA LYS A 2 44.74 -13.49 -4.36
C LYS A 2 43.46 -13.05 -3.61
N SER A 3 43.44 -11.83 -3.07
CA SER A 3 42.33 -11.36 -2.22
C SER A 3 40.99 -11.25 -2.95
N ILE A 4 40.98 -10.83 -4.22
CA ILE A 4 39.73 -10.70 -4.98
C ILE A 4 39.10 -12.06 -5.30
N LEU A 5 39.92 -13.07 -5.62
CA LEU A 5 39.44 -14.43 -5.87
C LEU A 5 38.93 -15.08 -4.58
N THR A 6 39.58 -14.84 -3.44
CA THR A 6 39.09 -15.33 -2.14
C THR A 6 37.79 -14.64 -1.73
N SER A 7 37.64 -13.34 -1.98
CA SER A 7 36.40 -12.60 -1.71
C SER A 7 35.24 -13.08 -2.58
N GLU A 8 35.47 -13.38 -3.86
CA GLU A 8 34.46 -13.96 -4.75
C GLU A 8 33.95 -15.30 -4.20
N GLN A 9 34.87 -16.21 -3.86
CA GLN A 9 34.52 -17.51 -3.29
C GLN A 9 33.73 -17.40 -1.98
N HIS A 10 34.10 -16.46 -1.11
CA HIS A 10 33.38 -16.21 0.14
C HIS A 10 31.97 -15.65 -0.11
N LEU A 11 31.83 -14.72 -1.06
CA LEU A 11 30.53 -14.15 -1.39
C LEU A 11 29.60 -15.21 -1.98
N THR A 12 30.10 -16.04 -2.89
CA THR A 12 29.34 -17.14 -3.49
C THR A 12 28.80 -18.08 -2.40
N ARG A 13 29.68 -18.53 -1.49
CA ARG A 13 29.28 -19.38 -0.36
C ARG A 13 28.30 -18.70 0.60
N ALA A 14 28.47 -17.40 0.84
CA ALA A 14 27.57 -16.63 1.70
C ALA A 14 26.16 -16.51 1.07
N ILE A 15 26.09 -16.32 -0.25
CA ILE A 15 24.83 -16.29 -1.00
C ILE A 15 24.14 -17.65 -0.90
N ASP A 16 24.85 -18.76 -1.17
CA ASP A 16 24.29 -20.11 -1.06
C ASP A 16 23.73 -20.37 0.34
N THR A 17 24.50 -20.02 1.37
CA THR A 17 24.08 -20.14 2.78
C THR A 17 22.83 -19.32 3.08
N LEU A 18 22.74 -18.08 2.58
CA LEU A 18 21.58 -17.21 2.77
C LEU A 18 20.34 -17.77 2.06
N VAL A 19 20.51 -18.30 0.86
CA VAL A 19 19.40 -18.88 0.08
C VAL A 19 18.83 -20.11 0.79
N GLU A 20 19.70 -21.03 1.23
CA GLU A 20 19.27 -22.28 1.86
C GLU A 20 18.70 -22.07 3.26
N ASN A 21 19.35 -21.24 4.08
CA ASN A 21 19.03 -21.13 5.51
C ASN A 21 18.07 -19.99 5.85
N CYS A 22 17.77 -19.08 4.91
CA CYS A 22 16.87 -17.95 5.15
C CYS A 22 15.82 -17.83 4.05
N VAL A 23 16.24 -17.52 2.81
CA VAL A 23 15.31 -17.12 1.75
C VAL A 23 14.31 -18.22 1.40
N SER A 24 14.78 -19.45 1.24
CA SER A 24 13.93 -20.60 0.89
C SER A 24 12.90 -20.94 1.97
N GLY A 25 13.13 -20.50 3.22
CA GLY A 25 12.26 -20.73 4.36
C GLY A 25 11.33 -19.57 4.70
N ILE A 26 11.38 -18.44 3.97
CA ILE A 26 10.55 -17.27 4.26
C ILE A 26 9.07 -17.66 4.13
N LYS A 27 8.34 -17.52 5.24
CA LYS A 27 6.88 -17.66 5.30
C LYS A 27 6.27 -16.31 5.60
N VAL A 28 5.21 -15.97 4.87
CA VAL A 28 4.46 -14.74 5.08
C VAL A 28 3.33 -15.02 6.07
N ASN A 29 3.23 -14.20 7.11
CA ASN A 29 2.01 -14.13 7.91
C ASN A 29 1.00 -13.23 7.20
N VAL A 30 0.10 -13.83 6.44
CA VAL A 30 -0.86 -13.11 5.60
C VAL A 30 -1.83 -12.27 6.44
N ASP A 31 -2.21 -12.76 7.63
CA ASP A 31 -3.17 -12.09 8.51
C ASP A 31 -2.55 -10.81 9.12
N ASP A 32 -1.31 -10.91 9.61
CA ASP A 32 -0.58 -9.73 10.12
C ASP A 32 -0.35 -8.72 8.99
N CYS A 33 0.09 -9.17 7.81
CA CYS A 33 0.27 -8.27 6.66
C CYS A 33 -1.04 -7.56 6.26
N ARG A 34 -2.17 -8.25 6.33
CA ARG A 34 -3.48 -7.66 6.04
C ARG A 34 -3.85 -6.62 7.09
N SER A 35 -3.70 -6.95 8.37
CA SER A 35 -3.97 -6.04 9.49
C SER A 35 -3.12 -4.76 9.39
N GLU A 36 -1.82 -4.89 9.10
CA GLU A 36 -0.92 -3.75 8.94
C GLU A 36 -1.35 -2.82 7.79
N VAL A 37 -1.81 -3.37 6.66
CA VAL A 37 -2.31 -2.57 5.53
C VAL A 37 -3.62 -1.88 5.86
N GLU A 38 -4.54 -2.55 6.56
CA GLU A 38 -5.84 -2.00 6.98
C GLU A 38 -5.68 -0.86 7.99
N HIS A 39 -4.69 -0.94 8.89
CA HIS A 39 -4.38 0.09 9.87
C HIS A 39 -3.41 1.16 9.36
N SER A 40 -2.76 0.94 8.21
CA SER A 40 -1.85 1.91 7.62
C SER A 40 -2.60 3.15 7.11
N SER A 41 -2.21 4.31 7.63
CA SER A 41 -2.73 5.61 7.17
C SER A 41 -2.27 5.98 5.76
N ILE A 42 -1.20 5.35 5.26
CA ILE A 42 -0.65 5.57 3.92
C ILE A 42 -1.61 5.05 2.84
N SER A 43 -2.47 4.08 3.18
CA SER A 43 -3.53 3.59 2.30
C SER A 43 -4.49 4.71 1.85
N ALA A 44 -4.54 5.84 2.56
CA ALA A 44 -5.27 7.04 2.14
C ALA A 44 -4.79 7.62 0.80
N THR A 45 -3.55 7.38 0.40
CA THR A 45 -2.95 8.02 -0.78
C THR A 45 -3.70 7.68 -2.07
N VAL A 46 -4.35 6.52 -2.14
CA VAL A 46 -5.22 6.11 -3.26
C VAL A 46 -6.40 7.08 -3.49
N LEU A 47 -6.75 7.85 -2.46
CA LEU A 47 -7.82 8.84 -2.51
C LEU A 47 -7.36 10.19 -3.06
N SER A 48 -6.05 10.47 -3.07
CA SER A 48 -5.50 11.76 -3.49
C SER A 48 -5.95 12.18 -4.90
N PRO A 49 -5.99 11.29 -5.92
CA PRO A 49 -6.47 11.65 -7.25
C PRO A 49 -7.97 11.96 -7.32
N LEU A 50 -8.78 11.43 -6.40
CA LEU A 50 -10.25 11.55 -6.43
C LEU A 50 -10.77 12.68 -5.53
N LEU A 51 -10.21 12.80 -4.33
CA LEU A 51 -10.64 13.75 -3.29
C LEU A 51 -9.75 14.98 -3.20
N GLY A 52 -8.58 14.96 -3.85
CA GLY A 52 -7.57 16.00 -3.77
C GLY A 52 -6.65 15.85 -2.55
N TYR A 53 -5.46 16.47 -2.65
CA TYR A 53 -4.40 16.36 -1.65
C TYR A 53 -4.81 16.89 -0.27
N GLU A 54 -5.52 18.02 -0.23
CA GLU A 54 -5.91 18.67 1.03
C GLU A 54 -6.89 17.81 1.84
N LYS A 55 -7.95 17.30 1.19
CA LYS A 55 -8.93 16.41 1.85
C LYS A 55 -8.27 15.11 2.31
N THR A 56 -7.42 14.53 1.47
CA THR A 56 -6.71 13.28 1.81
C THR A 56 -5.77 13.48 3.00
N THR A 57 -5.04 14.60 3.05
CA THR A 57 -4.16 14.95 4.18
C THR A 57 -4.97 15.13 5.47
N SER A 58 -6.13 15.77 5.40
CA SER A 58 -7.03 15.92 6.54
C SER A 58 -7.52 14.57 7.08
N LEU A 59 -7.91 13.66 6.19
CA LEU A 59 -8.33 12.30 6.54
C LEU A 59 -7.19 11.50 7.19
N ILE A 60 -5.95 11.65 6.73
CA ILE A 60 -4.77 11.02 7.35
C ILE A 60 -4.59 11.52 8.80
N LYS A 61 -4.67 12.84 9.01
CA LYS A 61 -4.55 13.44 10.35
C LYS A 61 -5.64 12.94 11.29
N GLU A 62 -6.86 12.82 10.80
CA GLU A 62 -8.00 12.30 11.55
C GLU A 62 -7.84 10.80 11.87
N ALA A 63 -7.38 9.98 10.92
CA ALA A 63 -7.10 8.56 11.15
C ALA A 63 -6.05 8.37 12.26
N VAL A 64 -4.97 9.15 12.22
CA VAL A 64 -3.92 9.13 13.25
C VAL A 64 -4.46 9.59 14.61
N SER A 65 -5.26 10.66 14.64
CA SER A 65 -5.85 11.18 15.88
C SER A 65 -6.87 10.23 16.51
N THR A 66 -7.66 9.54 15.70
CA THR A 66 -8.79 8.70 16.16
C THR A 66 -8.41 7.23 16.31
N LYS A 67 -7.21 6.84 15.85
CA LYS A 67 -6.76 5.44 15.75
C LYS A 67 -7.73 4.54 14.97
N LYS A 68 -8.48 5.14 14.03
CA LYS A 68 -9.39 4.42 13.13
C LYS A 68 -8.74 4.28 11.77
N SER A 69 -9.15 3.27 11.02
CA SER A 69 -8.69 3.10 9.64
C SER A 69 -9.24 4.23 8.77
N VAL A 70 -8.47 4.62 7.76
CA VAL A 70 -8.92 5.62 6.77
C VAL A 70 -10.18 5.14 6.06
N LYS A 71 -10.27 3.83 5.79
CA LYS A 71 -11.43 3.19 5.17
C LYS A 71 -12.72 3.41 5.98
N GLU A 72 -12.68 3.23 7.29
CA GLU A 72 -13.83 3.48 8.18
C GLU A 72 -14.24 4.95 8.18
N ILE A 73 -13.28 5.87 8.20
CA ILE A 73 -13.56 7.32 8.22
C ILE A 73 -14.22 7.74 6.91
N VAL A 74 -13.75 7.24 5.77
CA VAL A 74 -14.31 7.54 4.44
C VAL A 74 -15.74 7.02 4.31
N LYS A 75 -16.00 5.78 4.77
CA LYS A 75 -17.35 5.21 4.79
C LYS A 75 -18.28 5.98 5.74
N ALA A 76 -17.81 6.32 6.94
CA ALA A 76 -18.58 7.08 7.93
C ALA A 76 -18.95 8.49 7.45
N LYS A 77 -18.10 9.12 6.64
CA LYS A 77 -18.34 10.45 6.06
C LYS A 77 -19.11 10.40 4.73
N HIS A 78 -19.45 9.21 4.23
CA HIS A 78 -20.11 9.00 2.94
C HIS A 78 -19.48 9.79 1.77
N LEU A 79 -18.14 9.91 1.78
CA LEU A 79 -17.42 10.71 0.78
C LEU A 79 -17.40 10.04 -0.60
N LEU A 80 -17.53 8.72 -0.64
CA LEU A 80 -17.54 7.89 -1.84
C LEU A 80 -18.51 6.71 -1.62
N PRO A 81 -19.04 6.10 -2.71
CA PRO A 81 -19.82 4.88 -2.61
C PRO A 81 -19.02 3.74 -1.97
N ASP A 82 -19.64 2.97 -1.09
CA ASP A 82 -18.97 1.86 -0.37
C ASP A 82 -18.29 0.86 -1.32
N ALA A 83 -18.94 0.55 -2.45
CA ALA A 83 -18.38 -0.33 -3.48
C ALA A 83 -17.10 0.23 -4.10
N LEU A 84 -17.03 1.55 -4.30
CA LEU A 84 -15.85 2.23 -4.84
C LEU A 84 -14.73 2.26 -3.79
N VAL A 85 -15.07 2.50 -2.52
CA VAL A 85 -14.11 2.43 -1.40
C VAL A 85 -13.52 1.02 -1.30
N ASP A 86 -14.36 -0.01 -1.34
CA ASP A 86 -13.87 -1.40 -1.27
C ASP A 86 -12.98 -1.77 -2.47
N SER A 87 -13.29 -1.25 -3.66
CA SER A 87 -12.43 -1.41 -4.84
C SER A 87 -11.11 -0.64 -4.73
N LEU A 88 -11.11 0.58 -4.19
CA LEU A 88 -9.91 1.43 -4.06
C LEU A 88 -8.92 0.87 -3.04
N PHE A 89 -9.43 0.34 -1.92
CA PHE A 89 -8.61 -0.26 -0.87
C PHE A 89 -8.28 -1.75 -1.13
N SER A 90 -8.52 -2.24 -2.35
CA SER A 90 -8.12 -3.59 -2.74
C SER A 90 -6.59 -3.71 -2.89
N PRO A 91 -5.97 -4.84 -2.51
CA PRO A 91 -4.52 -5.04 -2.65
C PRO A 91 -4.01 -4.80 -4.06
N GLU A 92 -4.78 -5.15 -5.08
CA GLU A 92 -4.44 -5.02 -6.50
C GLU A 92 -4.31 -3.54 -6.92
N VAL A 93 -5.13 -2.66 -6.35
CA VAL A 93 -5.09 -1.22 -6.64
C VAL A 93 -3.98 -0.55 -5.84
N LEU A 94 -3.83 -0.90 -4.56
CA LEU A 94 -2.76 -0.37 -3.70
C LEU A 94 -1.35 -0.74 -4.21
N THR A 95 -1.21 -1.86 -4.90
CA THR A 95 0.05 -2.33 -5.48
C THR A 95 0.23 -1.95 -6.96
N ASN A 96 -0.65 -1.10 -7.51
CA ASN A 96 -0.64 -0.68 -8.93
C ASN A 96 -0.74 -1.83 -9.96
N VAL A 97 -1.22 -3.01 -9.56
CA VAL A 97 -1.46 -4.16 -10.46
C VAL A 97 -2.70 -3.91 -11.32
N SER A 98 -3.72 -3.23 -10.77
CA SER A 98 -4.92 -2.81 -11.49
C SER A 98 -5.14 -1.31 -11.36
N ARG A 99 -5.27 -0.59 -12.49
CA ARG A 99 -5.71 0.80 -12.48
C ARG A 99 -7.22 0.88 -12.58
N ILE A 100 -7.86 1.57 -11.64
CA ILE A 100 -9.29 1.84 -11.71
C ILE A 100 -9.53 2.80 -12.89
N LYS A 101 -10.44 2.42 -13.80
CA LYS A 101 -10.73 3.12 -15.06
C LYS A 101 -11.58 4.39 -14.93
N ASP A 102 -11.65 5.03 -13.77
CA ASP A 102 -12.51 6.20 -13.52
C ASP A 102 -11.74 7.54 -13.48
N GLU A 103 -10.74 7.71 -14.35
CA GLU A 103 -10.07 9.00 -14.51
C GLU A 103 -10.91 10.07 -15.24
N ARG A 104 -12.09 9.73 -15.80
CA ARG A 104 -12.84 10.64 -16.72
C ARG A 104 -14.25 11.07 -16.30
N SER A 105 -14.88 10.52 -15.27
CA SER A 105 -16.25 10.92 -14.91
C SER A 105 -16.35 11.99 -13.82
N VAL A 106 -15.32 12.22 -12.99
CA VAL A 106 -15.43 13.15 -11.82
C VAL A 106 -14.76 14.51 -12.07
N ALA A 107 -13.81 14.60 -13.00
CA ALA A 107 -13.16 15.87 -13.35
C ALA A 107 -14.03 16.81 -14.22
N GLY A 108 -15.21 16.35 -14.66
CA GLY A 108 -16.08 17.07 -15.60
C GLY A 108 -17.36 17.68 -15.03
N SER A 109 -17.62 17.62 -13.72
CA SER A 109 -18.93 18.02 -13.17
C SER A 109 -18.90 19.06 -12.05
N ASN A 110 -17.82 19.84 -11.90
CA ASN A 110 -17.81 21.04 -11.05
C ASN A 110 -17.01 22.20 -11.67
N LEU A 111 -17.29 22.48 -12.95
CA LEU A 111 -17.10 23.80 -13.57
C LEU A 111 -18.40 24.19 -14.27
N ASN A 112 -19.38 24.60 -13.45
CA ASN A 112 -20.42 25.56 -13.79
C ASN A 112 -20.97 26.15 -12.50
#